data_AF-A0A317DTW9-F1
#
_entry.id   AF-A0A317DTW9-F1
#
_cell.length_a   1.000
_cell.length_b   1.000
_cell.length_c   1.000
_cell.angle_alpha   90.00
_cell.angle_beta   90.00
_cell.angle_gamma   90.00
#
_symmetry.space_group_name_H-M   'P 1'
#
loop_
_entity.id
_entity.type
_entity.pdbx_description
1 polymer ?
#
loop_
_entity_poly.entity_id
_entity_poly.type
_entity_poly.pdbx_seq_one_letter_code
_entity_poly.pdbx_strand_id
1 'polypeptide(L)'
;MSHSLAGEPPSAGRRAAPLTTAVYSAAEWDLLTGLPGRVLVAAASPGPGRPPRGVTAGLAGLDAVAAGRAFDSDLVRAVVAAIYARHDETSTAGERLTDVVDLLAACRAAVRVLDRRADPADSAAYRQWVESVAARVCPAAAGESSPADRRFLDRLGGALGLR
;
A
#
# COMPACT_ATOMS: atom_id res chain seq x y z
N MET A 1 -26.39 42.17 33.69
CA MET A 1 -25.04 42.46 33.16
C MET A 1 -24.22 41.18 33.39
N SER A 2 -24.22 40.22 32.45
CA SER A 2 -23.20 40.09 31.37
C SER A 2 -21.94 39.37 31.90
N HIS A 3 -21.41 38.23 31.43
CA HIS A 3 -21.68 37.32 30.31
C HIS A 3 -21.16 35.89 30.64
N SER A 4 -21.79 34.88 30.04
CA SER A 4 -21.24 33.53 29.81
C SER A 4 -19.88 33.55 29.13
N LEU A 5 -19.03 32.57 29.40
CA LEU A 5 -18.32 31.80 28.36
C LEU A 5 -18.00 30.40 28.92
N ALA A 6 -18.81 29.43 28.50
CA ALA A 6 -18.53 28.01 28.63
C ALA A 6 -17.34 27.67 27.72
N GLY A 7 -16.24 27.24 28.32
CA GLY A 7 -15.14 26.59 27.60
C GLY A 7 -15.50 25.13 27.38
N GLU A 8 -16.27 24.86 26.33
CA GLU A 8 -16.46 23.50 25.84
C GLU A 8 -15.15 23.04 25.19
N PRO A 9 -14.57 21.88 25.57
CA PRO A 9 -13.39 21.37 24.88
C PRO A 9 -13.77 21.04 23.43
N PRO A 10 -12.87 21.22 22.45
CA PRO A 10 -13.16 20.88 21.07
C PRO A 10 -13.45 19.38 21.03
N SER A 11 -14.70 19.04 20.72
CA SER A 11 -15.05 17.73 20.20
C SER A 11 -14.22 17.57 18.93
N ALA A 12 -13.05 16.95 19.06
CA ALA A 12 -12.28 16.47 17.93
C ALA A 12 -13.25 15.60 17.14
N GLY A 13 -13.77 16.18 16.05
CA GLY A 13 -14.73 15.54 15.19
C GLY A 13 -14.13 14.20 14.82
N ARG A 14 -14.70 13.12 15.40
CA ARG A 14 -14.39 11.77 15.01
C ARG A 14 -14.72 11.73 13.53
N ARG A 15 -13.70 11.90 12.68
CA ARG A 15 -13.84 11.73 11.23
C ARG A 15 -14.50 10.37 11.10
N ALA A 16 -15.76 10.37 10.67
CA ALA A 16 -16.45 9.13 10.40
C ALA A 16 -15.58 8.42 9.36
N ALA A 17 -14.96 7.31 9.77
CA ALA A 17 -14.12 6.56 8.88
C ALA A 17 -15.01 6.19 7.67
N PRO A 18 -14.54 6.38 6.42
CA PRO A 18 -15.32 6.02 5.25
C PRO A 18 -15.92 4.63 5.43
N LEU A 19 -17.17 4.40 5.01
CA LEU A 19 -17.86 3.11 5.24
C LEU A 19 -17.02 1.91 4.79
N THR A 20 -16.21 2.10 3.74
CA THR A 20 -15.25 1.12 3.22
C THR A 20 -14.12 0.75 4.19
N THR A 21 -13.81 1.61 5.15
CA THR A 21 -12.77 1.39 6.18
C THR A 21 -13.33 0.84 7.49
N ALA A 22 -14.59 1.14 7.81
CA ALA A 22 -15.24 0.75 9.08
C ALA A 22 -15.38 -0.77 9.25
N VAL A 23 -15.27 -1.54 8.16
CA VAL A 23 -15.34 -3.01 8.15
C VAL A 23 -14.04 -3.67 8.59
N TYR A 24 -12.93 -2.93 8.71
CA TYR A 24 -11.63 -3.45 9.10
C TYR A 24 -11.30 -3.13 10.57
N SER A 25 -10.69 -4.07 11.28
CA SER A 25 -9.98 -3.77 12.52
C SER A 25 -8.76 -2.88 12.26
N ALA A 26 -8.26 -2.19 13.29
CA ALA A 26 -7.07 -1.35 13.17
C ALA A 26 -5.86 -2.11 12.56
N ALA A 27 -5.61 -3.34 13.02
CA ALA A 27 -4.51 -4.17 12.50
C ALA A 27 -4.71 -4.61 11.04
N GLU A 28 -5.95 -4.92 10.64
CA GLU A 28 -6.28 -5.24 9.24
C GLU A 28 -6.09 -4.00 8.36
N TRP A 29 -6.51 -2.82 8.83
CA TRP A 29 -6.34 -1.56 8.11
C TRP A 29 -4.86 -1.16 7.99
N ASP A 30 -4.07 -1.32 9.05
CA ASP A 30 -2.62 -1.07 9.03
C ASP A 30 -1.90 -2.01 8.07
N LEU A 31 -2.32 -3.28 8.00
CA LEU A 31 -1.81 -4.23 7.00
C LEU A 31 -2.08 -3.73 5.57
N LEU A 32 -3.32 -3.34 5.26
CA LEU A 32 -3.69 -2.89 3.91
C LEU A 32 -3.01 -1.58 3.51
N THR A 33 -2.86 -0.65 4.44
CA THR A 33 -2.22 0.65 4.17
C THR A 33 -0.70 0.58 4.18
N GLY A 34 -0.08 -0.36 4.91
CA GLY A 34 1.36 -0.54 4.92
C GLY A 34 1.91 -1.36 3.74
N LEU A 35 1.08 -2.22 3.13
CA LEU A 35 1.53 -3.16 2.10
C LEU A 35 2.12 -2.49 0.85
N PRO A 36 1.50 -1.43 0.26
CA PRO A 36 2.04 -0.80 -0.96
C PRO A 36 3.45 -0.24 -0.76
N GLY A 37 3.71 0.41 0.38
CA GLY A 37 5.05 0.94 0.71
C GLY A 37 6.08 -0.19 0.89
N ARG A 38 5.73 -1.27 1.58
CA ARG A 38 6.62 -2.44 1.72
C ARG A 38 6.93 -3.10 0.38
N VAL A 39 5.96 -3.19 -0.52
CA VAL A 39 6.15 -3.68 -1.89
C VAL A 39 7.12 -2.78 -2.67
N LEU A 40 6.95 -1.46 -2.58
CA LEU A 40 7.85 -0.49 -3.21
C LEU A 40 9.29 -0.67 -2.73
N VAL A 41 9.51 -0.69 -1.40
CA VAL A 41 10.84 -0.86 -0.81
C VAL A 41 11.47 -2.19 -1.22
N ALA A 42 10.72 -3.30 -1.16
CA ALA A 42 11.22 -4.61 -1.55
C ALA A 42 11.52 -4.69 -3.06
N ALA A 43 10.73 -4.02 -3.89
CA ALA A 43 11.02 -3.90 -5.31
C ALA A 43 12.32 -3.11 -5.51
N ALA A 44 12.46 -1.94 -4.88
CA ALA A 44 13.62 -1.06 -5.04
C ALA A 44 14.92 -1.62 -4.44
N SER A 45 14.81 -2.54 -3.48
CA SER A 45 15.96 -3.11 -2.78
C SER A 45 16.86 -3.93 -3.73
N PRO A 46 18.19 -3.77 -3.64
CA PRO A 46 19.12 -4.63 -4.36
C PRO A 46 19.06 -6.06 -3.81
N GLY A 47 19.45 -7.03 -4.63
CA GLY A 47 19.49 -8.44 -4.24
C GLY A 47 20.25 -9.28 -5.25
N PRO A 48 20.42 -10.60 -5.00
CA PRO A 48 21.11 -11.49 -5.93
C PRO A 48 20.46 -11.43 -7.32
N GLY A 49 21.21 -10.96 -8.33
CA GLY A 49 20.71 -10.81 -9.70
C GLY A 49 19.81 -9.60 -9.96
N ARG A 50 19.63 -8.70 -8.97
CA ARG A 50 18.92 -7.42 -9.11
C ARG A 50 19.91 -6.26 -8.92
N PRO A 51 20.16 -5.44 -9.96
CA PRO A 51 21.07 -4.30 -9.84
C PRO A 51 20.53 -3.26 -8.85
N PRO A 52 21.40 -2.44 -8.24
CA PRO A 52 20.98 -1.31 -7.44
C PRO A 52 20.07 -0.40 -8.26
N ARG A 53 18.98 0.07 -7.65
CA ARG A 53 17.99 0.91 -8.32
C ARG A 53 18.31 2.38 -8.11
N GLY A 54 18.25 3.13 -9.20
CA GLY A 54 18.37 4.59 -9.17
C GLY A 54 17.09 5.25 -8.67
N VAL A 55 17.21 6.55 -8.37
CA VAL A 55 16.10 7.40 -7.92
C VAL A 55 14.89 7.34 -8.86
N THR A 56 15.11 7.23 -10.17
CA THR A 56 14.04 7.14 -11.18
C THR A 56 13.11 5.94 -10.96
N ALA A 57 13.65 4.78 -10.58
CA ALA A 57 12.84 3.59 -10.29
C ALA A 57 12.06 3.75 -8.99
N GLY A 58 12.64 4.42 -7.98
CA GLY A 58 11.95 4.77 -6.74
C GLY A 58 10.78 5.73 -7.00
N LEU A 59 10.99 6.78 -7.79
CA LEU A 59 9.95 7.74 -8.20
C LEU A 59 8.83 7.05 -8.98
N ALA A 60 9.16 6.16 -9.92
CA ALA A 60 8.15 5.37 -10.64
C ALA A 60 7.26 4.52 -9.71
N GLY A 61 7.82 4.03 -8.59
CA GLY A 61 7.07 3.35 -7.54
C GLY A 61 6.16 4.29 -6.76
N LEU A 62 6.65 5.47 -6.39
CA LEU A 62 5.86 6.48 -5.68
C LEU A 62 4.70 6.99 -6.55
N ASP A 63 4.97 7.21 -7.84
CA ASP A 63 3.94 7.56 -8.83
C ASP A 63 2.89 6.44 -8.95
N ALA A 64 3.31 5.17 -8.85
CA ALA A 64 2.40 4.02 -8.84
C ALA A 64 1.47 4.00 -7.62
N VAL A 65 2.02 4.32 -6.44
CA VAL A 65 1.23 4.46 -5.21
C VAL A 65 0.25 5.62 -5.35
N ALA A 66 0.72 6.78 -5.82
CA ALA A 66 -0.11 7.95 -6.04
C ALA A 66 -1.22 7.71 -7.08
N ALA A 67 -0.94 6.90 -8.12
CA ALA A 67 -1.91 6.53 -9.15
C ALA A 67 -3.15 5.82 -8.58
N GLY A 68 -3.05 5.19 -7.40
CA GLY A 68 -4.19 4.59 -6.71
C GLY A 68 -5.32 5.59 -6.45
N ARG A 69 -5.03 6.90 -6.36
CA ARG A 69 -6.06 7.95 -6.20
C ARG A 69 -7.05 8.03 -7.36
N ALA A 70 -6.66 7.55 -8.54
CA ALA A 70 -7.46 7.57 -9.76
C ALA A 70 -8.14 6.23 -10.07
N PHE A 71 -7.96 5.21 -9.22
CA PHE A 71 -8.63 3.92 -9.39
C PHE A 71 -10.12 4.04 -9.14
N ASP A 72 -10.89 3.23 -9.87
CA ASP A 72 -12.34 3.11 -9.69
C ASP A 72 -12.72 2.12 -8.57
N SER A 73 -12.01 2.20 -7.44
CA SER A 73 -12.24 1.39 -6.25
C SER A 73 -12.18 2.29 -5.03
N ASP A 74 -13.27 2.33 -4.25
CA ASP A 74 -13.35 3.12 -3.04
C ASP A 74 -12.35 2.63 -1.99
N LEU A 75 -12.12 1.32 -1.91
CA LEU A 75 -11.09 0.75 -1.06
C LEU A 75 -9.70 1.28 -1.42
N VAL A 76 -9.31 1.25 -2.70
CA VAL A 76 -7.98 1.72 -3.14
C VAL A 76 -7.83 3.21 -2.84
N ARG A 77 -8.84 4.03 -3.16
CA ARG A 77 -8.83 5.47 -2.85
C ARG A 77 -8.71 5.73 -1.35
N ALA A 78 -9.42 4.98 -0.51
CA ALA A 78 -9.36 5.10 0.94
C ALA A 78 -7.98 4.71 1.50
N VAL A 79 -7.37 3.64 0.97
CA VAL A 79 -6.03 3.21 1.36
C VAL A 79 -4.99 4.30 1.02
N VAL A 80 -5.04 4.86 -0.19
CA VAL A 80 -4.13 5.94 -0.60
C VAL A 80 -4.30 7.17 0.30
N ALA A 81 -5.55 7.58 0.58
CA ALA A 81 -5.81 8.69 1.48
C ALA A 81 -5.22 8.46 2.88
N ALA A 82 -5.35 7.25 3.42
CA ALA A 82 -4.78 6.90 4.73
C ALA A 82 -3.25 6.84 4.74
N ILE A 83 -2.61 6.41 3.64
CA ILE A 83 -1.15 6.48 3.50
C ILE A 83 -0.67 7.92 3.65
N TYR A 84 -1.27 8.86 2.92
CA TYR A 84 -0.87 10.27 2.99
C TYR A 84 -1.19 10.91 4.34
N ALA A 85 -2.35 10.62 4.94
CA ALA A 85 -2.70 11.14 6.26
C ALA A 85 -1.70 10.70 7.36
N ARG A 86 -1.17 9.47 7.27
CA ARG A 86 -0.19 8.94 8.23
C ARG A 86 1.19 9.61 8.11
N HIS A 87 1.58 9.99 6.90
CA HIS A 87 2.84 10.67 6.66
C HIS A 87 2.86 12.09 7.23
N ASP A 88 1.72 12.76 7.30
CA ASP A 88 1.58 14.04 8.00
C ASP A 88 1.77 13.90 9.52
N GLU A 89 1.44 12.73 10.08
CA GLU A 89 1.46 12.47 11.53
C GLU A 89 2.77 11.82 12.02
N THR A 90 3.47 11.05 11.17
CA THR A 90 4.60 10.21 11.57
C THR A 90 5.85 10.47 10.72
N SER A 91 6.57 11.56 10.98
CA SER A 91 7.82 11.88 10.27
C SER A 91 9.05 11.03 10.69
N THR A 92 8.93 10.03 11.56
CA THR A 92 10.08 9.20 11.99
C THR A 92 9.66 7.76 12.28
N ALA A 93 9.62 6.90 11.27
CA ALA A 93 9.65 5.45 11.47
C ALA A 93 10.63 4.84 10.48
N GLY A 94 11.83 4.51 10.98
CA GLY A 94 12.90 3.92 10.19
C GLY A 94 12.43 2.68 9.44
N GLU A 95 12.70 2.69 8.13
CA GLU A 95 12.45 1.58 7.21
C GLU A 95 13.20 0.34 7.68
N ARG A 96 12.50 -0.55 8.40
CA ARG A 96 12.96 -1.93 8.53
C ARG A 96 12.92 -2.53 7.13
N LEU A 97 14.08 -2.93 6.63
CA LEU A 97 14.21 -3.70 5.40
C LEU A 97 13.25 -4.89 5.50
N THR A 98 12.21 -4.88 4.67
CA THR A 98 11.21 -5.95 4.71
C THR A 98 11.81 -7.19 4.05
N ASP A 99 11.93 -8.28 4.81
CA ASP A 99 12.24 -9.60 4.22
C ASP A 99 11.17 -9.96 3.20
N VAL A 100 11.59 -10.44 2.02
CA VAL A 100 10.69 -10.88 0.95
C VAL A 100 9.74 -11.98 1.43
N VAL A 101 10.19 -12.88 2.31
CA VAL A 101 9.32 -13.93 2.88
C VAL A 101 8.19 -13.30 3.69
N ASP A 102 8.50 -12.34 4.55
CA ASP A 102 7.52 -11.61 5.35
C ASP A 102 6.60 -10.75 4.49
N LEU A 103 7.11 -10.17 3.40
CA LEU A 103 6.29 -9.46 2.43
C LEU A 103 5.25 -10.40 1.79
N LEU A 104 5.69 -11.55 1.28
CA LEU A 104 4.79 -12.50 0.64
C LEU A 104 3.78 -13.07 1.64
N ALA A 105 4.16 -13.26 2.90
CA ALA A 105 3.24 -13.62 3.98
C ALA A 105 2.20 -12.51 4.23
N ALA A 106 2.63 -11.25 4.27
CA ALA A 106 1.76 -10.08 4.40
C ALA A 106 0.79 -9.93 3.22
N CYS A 107 1.24 -10.17 1.98
CA CYS A 107 0.37 -10.21 0.79
C CYS A 107 -0.73 -11.25 0.96
N ARG A 108 -0.40 -12.50 1.31
CA ARG A 108 -1.40 -13.56 1.52
C ARG A 108 -2.35 -13.23 2.68
N ALA A 109 -1.84 -12.59 3.74
CA ALA A 109 -2.69 -12.14 4.84
C ALA A 109 -3.67 -11.05 4.38
N ALA A 110 -3.22 -10.09 3.57
CA ALA A 110 -4.07 -9.06 3.00
C ALA A 110 -5.16 -9.67 2.11
N VAL A 111 -4.82 -10.62 1.22
CA VAL A 111 -5.81 -11.34 0.40
C VAL A 111 -6.87 -12.01 1.27
N ARG A 112 -6.48 -12.73 2.33
CA ARG A 112 -7.44 -13.34 3.27
C ARG A 112 -8.31 -12.33 4.02
N VAL A 113 -7.82 -11.12 4.25
CA VAL A 113 -8.61 -10.04 4.84
C VAL A 113 -9.63 -9.53 3.83
N LEU A 114 -9.20 -9.27 2.60
CA LEU A 114 -10.06 -8.78 1.51
C LEU A 114 -11.16 -9.79 1.17
N ASP A 115 -10.83 -11.07 1.02
CA ASP A 115 -11.81 -12.12 0.72
C ASP A 115 -12.90 -12.26 1.79
N ARG A 116 -12.61 -11.84 3.03
CA ARG A 116 -13.58 -11.89 4.14
C ARG A 116 -14.41 -10.61 4.30
N ARG A 117 -13.94 -9.47 3.78
CA ARG A 117 -14.45 -8.13 4.17
C ARG A 117 -14.80 -7.22 3.01
N ALA A 118 -14.11 -7.34 1.87
CA ALA A 118 -14.30 -6.52 0.69
C ALA A 118 -15.21 -7.25 -0.31
N ASP A 119 -15.91 -6.50 -1.15
CA ASP A 119 -16.52 -7.10 -2.33
C ASP A 119 -15.43 -7.57 -3.31
N PRO A 120 -15.75 -8.51 -4.23
CA PRO A 120 -14.78 -9.07 -5.15
C PRO A 120 -14.09 -8.05 -6.07
N ALA A 121 -14.78 -6.96 -6.44
CA ALA A 121 -14.23 -5.94 -7.34
C ALA A 121 -13.20 -5.09 -6.62
N ASP A 122 -13.50 -4.60 -5.41
CA ASP A 122 -12.54 -3.87 -4.57
C ASP A 122 -11.33 -4.74 -4.19
N SER A 123 -11.57 -6.01 -3.85
CA SER A 123 -10.49 -6.97 -3.60
C SER A 123 -9.57 -7.13 -4.81
N ALA A 124 -10.13 -7.29 -6.02
CA ALA A 124 -9.34 -7.42 -7.23
C ALA A 124 -8.57 -6.13 -7.57
N ALA A 125 -9.23 -4.97 -7.48
CA ALA A 125 -8.64 -3.66 -7.74
C ALA A 125 -7.46 -3.38 -6.81
N TYR A 126 -7.61 -3.66 -5.51
CA TYR A 126 -6.53 -3.50 -4.54
C TYR A 126 -5.33 -4.39 -4.87
N ARG A 127 -5.56 -5.68 -5.17
CA ARG A 127 -4.47 -6.61 -5.49
C ARG A 127 -3.72 -6.20 -6.74
N GLN A 128 -4.43 -5.84 -7.81
CA GLN A 128 -3.85 -5.37 -9.06
C GLN A 128 -3.06 -4.07 -8.86
N TRP A 129 -3.62 -3.12 -8.09
CA TRP A 129 -2.93 -1.88 -7.77
C TRP A 129 -1.61 -2.14 -7.06
N VAL A 130 -1.59 -2.99 -6.02
CA VAL A 130 -0.38 -3.38 -5.29
C VAL A 130 0.67 -4.04 -6.19
N GLU A 131 0.26 -4.98 -7.06
CA GLU A 131 1.19 -5.58 -8.04
C GLU A 131 1.77 -4.51 -8.98
N SER A 132 0.93 -3.56 -9.42
CA SER A 132 1.33 -2.49 -10.34
C SER A 132 2.37 -1.54 -9.76
N VAL A 133 2.45 -1.43 -8.42
CA VAL A 133 3.54 -0.71 -7.73
C VAL A 133 4.86 -1.41 -7.97
N ALA A 134 4.94 -2.72 -7.71
CA ALA A 134 6.16 -3.49 -7.97
C ALA A 134 6.55 -3.48 -9.46
N ALA A 135 5.56 -3.62 -10.35
CA ALA A 135 5.78 -3.67 -11.78
C ALA A 135 6.41 -2.39 -12.34
N ARG A 136 6.06 -1.21 -11.79
CA ARG A 136 6.63 0.07 -12.22
C ARG A 136 8.05 0.33 -11.69
N VAL A 137 8.40 -0.21 -10.52
CA VAL A 137 9.77 -0.10 -9.98
C VAL A 137 10.70 -1.08 -10.69
N CYS A 138 10.19 -2.25 -11.10
CA CYS A 138 10.97 -3.25 -11.83
C CYS A 138 11.17 -2.78 -13.29
N PRO A 139 12.40 -2.47 -13.72
CA PRO A 139 12.61 -1.94 -15.06
C PRO A 139 12.16 -2.95 -16.12
N ALA A 140 11.28 -2.50 -17.01
CA ALA A 140 11.15 -3.04 -18.35
C ALA A 140 12.13 -2.26 -19.24
N ALA A 141 13.44 -2.42 -19.04
CA ALA A 141 14.40 -1.83 -19.94
C ALA A 141 14.22 -2.50 -21.31
N ALA A 142 13.66 -1.77 -22.28
CA ALA A 142 13.53 -2.15 -23.69
C ALA A 142 13.18 -3.64 -23.95
N GLY A 143 12.26 -4.20 -23.16
CA GLY A 143 11.72 -5.56 -23.39
C GLY A 143 12.22 -6.67 -22.47
N GLU A 144 13.23 -6.45 -21.61
CA GLU A 144 13.72 -7.54 -20.74
C GLU A 144 13.86 -7.11 -19.28
N SER A 145 12.82 -7.38 -18.48
CA SER A 145 13.00 -7.43 -17.03
C SER A 145 14.01 -8.53 -16.67
N SER A 146 14.89 -8.25 -15.70
CA SER A 146 15.87 -9.24 -15.25
C SER A 146 15.15 -10.53 -14.81
N PRO A 147 15.77 -11.72 -14.94
CA PRO A 147 15.17 -12.97 -14.45
C PRO A 147 14.80 -12.91 -12.96
N ALA A 148 15.56 -12.15 -12.16
CA ALA A 148 15.26 -11.91 -10.75
C ALA A 148 13.98 -11.06 -10.56
N ASP A 149 13.79 -10.01 -11.37
CA ASP A 149 12.56 -9.20 -11.35
C ASP A 149 11.34 -9.99 -11.75
N ARG A 150 11.46 -10.81 -12.82
CA ARG A 150 10.38 -11.70 -13.25
C ARG A 150 9.98 -12.69 -12.15
N ARG A 151 10.96 -13.31 -11.49
CA ARG A 151 10.71 -14.22 -10.35
C ARG A 151 10.07 -13.50 -9.16
N PHE A 152 10.49 -12.27 -8.87
CA PHE A 152 9.89 -11.47 -7.81
C PHE A 152 8.43 -11.13 -8.12
N LEU A 153 8.14 -10.64 -9.32
CA LEU A 153 6.77 -10.32 -9.76
C LEU A 153 5.89 -11.57 -9.82
N ASP A 154 6.43 -12.71 -10.25
CA ASP A 154 5.71 -13.98 -10.26
C ASP A 154 5.32 -14.44 -8.85
N ARG A 155 6.26 -14.40 -7.90
CA ARG A 155 5.97 -14.72 -6.49
C ARG A 155 4.99 -13.73 -5.86
N LEU A 156 5.12 -12.45 -6.18
CA LEU A 156 4.22 -11.41 -5.71
C LEU A 156 2.80 -11.63 -6.24
N GLY A 157 2.65 -11.85 -7.55
CA GLY A 157 1.38 -12.16 -8.19
C GLY A 157 0.73 -13.41 -7.61
N GLY A 158 1.50 -14.48 -7.38
CA GLY A 158 1.02 -15.69 -6.71
C GLY A 158 0.60 -15.44 -5.24
N ALA A 159 1.33 -14.60 -4.50
CA ALA A 159 0.96 -14.24 -3.13
C ALA A 159 -0.27 -13.31 -3.04
N LEU A 160 -0.53 -12.53 -4.10
CA LEU A 160 -1.72 -11.71 -4.26
C LEU A 160 -2.89 -12.49 -4.88
N GLY A 161 -2.70 -13.73 -5.33
CA GLY A 161 -3.76 -14.52 -5.98
C GLY A 161 -4.19 -13.93 -7.33
N LEU A 162 -3.24 -13.40 -8.09
CA LEU A 162 -3.44 -12.86 -9.45
C LEU A 162 -2.96 -13.84 -10.55
N ARG A 163 -2.41 -14.99 -10.14
CA ARG A 163 -1.90 -16.05 -11.02
C ARG A 163 -2.54 -17.38 -10.66
#